data_AF-A0A4Y9MAU3-F1
#
_entry.id   AF-A0A4Y9MAU3-F1
#
_cell.length_a   1.000
_cell.length_b   1.000
_cell.length_c   1.000
_cell.angle_alpha   90.00
_cell.angle_beta   90.00
_cell.angle_gamma   90.00
#
_symmetry.space_group_name_H-M   'P 1'
#
loop_
_entity.id
_entity.type
_entity.pdbx_description
1 polymer ?
#
loop_
_entity_poly.entity_id
_entity_poly.type
_entity_poly.pdbx_seq_one_letter_code
_entity_poly.pdbx_strand_id
1 'polypeptide(L)'
;MTGRRSDDPLLLTFEEVTRHRPVELLSPFVAHDRTDGLDVPGGEPVRLGSGPRAPFCAVLVDVAALDADGVVECGLAGPGGVLASYRAGEGAVTVEVAGPGGGVVVGSAPAGLTAPFRLACVVNESRVTVLAAPAGGEEWRPLLTVREEVSAVTDLRDPAVLGELQYACGGRSTRLARVRAGHSGAVGLRDPQVVRTADGRPVVRDGRLYLTATNAGLGFFQQAHWGVWALDLADPTRLAQVGALFAERDGLLLGDHAGALVLDEEDGSWLVLVSSWGDHTPERGVHVRHATVRGADLLEGVHVVTTERLALPTDVSAWDPSPARVGGRWFLAFTECPSFGPPRYVFHPALATTTDADPTQGLRRVGADEALEQTEGTLLQRFGEDWFLLASYRDAAEYPVYDLGVRRLGALCAPYGTNIPHPMAVHADGRWWMVTFDGTPWHEEALGYGTHGDLVVLAGRAPSARGTLDAAA
;
A
#
# COMPACT_ATOMS: atom_id res chain seq x y z
N MET A 1 -10.66 -37.44 -20.82
CA MET A 1 -9.98 -36.18 -20.51
C MET A 1 -9.87 -35.39 -21.81
N THR A 2 -10.83 -34.51 -22.05
CA THR A 2 -10.81 -33.55 -23.15
C THR A 2 -9.64 -32.59 -22.96
N GLY A 3 -8.88 -32.33 -24.02
CA GLY A 3 -7.61 -31.59 -23.97
C GLY A 3 -7.76 -30.26 -23.25
N ARG A 4 -6.93 -30.06 -22.22
CA ARG A 4 -6.78 -28.77 -21.54
C ARG A 4 -6.33 -27.72 -22.57
N ARG A 5 -6.97 -26.55 -22.53
CA ARG A 5 -6.69 -25.44 -23.45
C ARG A 5 -5.36 -24.77 -23.07
N SER A 6 -4.73 -24.04 -24.00
CA SER A 6 -3.43 -23.38 -23.79
C SER A 6 -3.46 -22.26 -22.74
N ASP A 7 -4.65 -21.80 -22.38
CA ASP A 7 -4.93 -20.82 -21.33
C ASP A 7 -5.31 -21.45 -19.99
N ASP A 8 -5.29 -22.79 -19.86
CA ASP A 8 -5.51 -23.45 -18.57
C ASP A 8 -4.44 -23.01 -17.55
N PRO A 9 -4.82 -22.44 -16.39
CA PRO A 9 -3.87 -21.95 -15.40
C PRO A 9 -2.91 -23.03 -14.90
N LEU A 10 -3.32 -24.31 -14.89
CA LEU A 10 -2.49 -25.43 -14.44
C LEU A 10 -1.42 -25.85 -15.46
N LEU A 11 -1.47 -25.27 -16.66
CA LEU A 11 -0.52 -25.51 -17.74
C LEU A 11 0.45 -24.34 -17.95
N LEU A 12 0.16 -23.17 -17.38
CA LEU A 12 1.01 -22.00 -17.49
C LEU A 12 2.23 -22.12 -16.57
N THR A 13 3.38 -21.73 -17.09
CA THR A 13 4.62 -21.56 -16.32
C THR A 13 5.01 -20.09 -16.29
N PHE A 14 5.34 -19.55 -15.12
CA PHE A 14 5.79 -18.16 -14.95
C PHE A 14 7.27 -18.09 -14.58
N GLU A 15 7.99 -17.14 -15.17
CA GLU A 15 9.41 -16.86 -14.90
C GLU A 15 9.58 -15.38 -14.54
N GLU A 16 10.35 -15.07 -13.50
CA GLU A 16 10.66 -13.68 -13.13
C GLU A 16 11.38 -12.98 -14.28
N VAL A 17 10.92 -11.79 -14.66
CA VAL A 17 11.56 -10.95 -15.67
C VAL A 17 12.16 -9.68 -15.08
N THR A 18 11.59 -9.17 -13.99
CA THR A 18 12.12 -8.02 -13.28
C THR A 18 11.51 -7.90 -11.89
N ARG A 19 12.12 -7.02 -11.11
CA ARG A 19 11.79 -6.74 -9.73
C ARG A 19 11.95 -5.25 -9.47
N HIS A 20 10.98 -4.67 -8.77
CA HIS A 20 10.95 -3.26 -8.42
C HIS A 20 11.03 -3.09 -6.92
N ARG A 21 11.93 -2.19 -6.51
CA ARG A 21 12.07 -1.76 -5.12
C ARG A 21 11.95 -0.25 -5.03
N PRO A 22 10.72 0.31 -5.07
CA PRO A 22 10.52 1.75 -5.03
C PRO A 22 10.59 2.24 -3.58
N VAL A 23 11.82 2.32 -3.04
CA VAL A 23 12.08 2.87 -1.71
C VAL A 23 12.31 4.37 -1.81
N GLU A 24 11.28 5.14 -1.49
CA GLU A 24 11.35 6.61 -1.44
C GLU A 24 10.51 7.15 -0.27
N LEU A 25 11.05 8.10 0.50
CA LEU A 25 10.29 8.71 1.60
C LEU A 25 9.19 9.68 1.12
N LEU A 26 9.32 10.22 -0.09
CA LEU A 26 8.32 11.06 -0.74
C LEU A 26 7.80 10.34 -1.98
N SER A 27 6.48 10.36 -2.16
CA SER A 27 5.85 9.94 -3.41
C SER A 27 6.09 11.00 -4.50
N PRO A 28 5.75 10.69 -5.77
CA PRO A 28 5.74 11.68 -6.84
C PRO A 28 4.80 12.88 -6.62
N PHE A 29 3.87 12.81 -5.66
CA PHE A 29 2.93 13.89 -5.31
C PHE A 29 3.55 14.90 -4.35
N VAL A 30 4.57 15.60 -4.85
CA VAL A 30 5.30 16.63 -4.13
C VAL A 30 4.51 17.94 -4.17
N ALA A 31 4.15 18.47 -3.00
CA ALA A 31 3.45 19.75 -2.86
C ALA A 31 4.42 20.94 -2.86
N HIS A 32 5.64 20.73 -2.35
CA HIS A 32 6.69 21.75 -2.30
C HIS A 32 8.05 21.16 -2.67
N ASP A 33 8.78 21.87 -3.52
CA ASP A 33 10.18 21.60 -3.81
C ASP A 33 10.93 22.92 -3.98
N ARG A 34 11.62 23.34 -2.93
CA ARG A 34 12.33 24.61 -2.85
C ARG A 34 13.84 24.36 -2.89
N THR A 35 14.55 24.93 -3.87
CA THR A 35 15.99 24.69 -4.14
C THR A 35 16.85 25.94 -4.11
N ASP A 36 16.27 27.13 -3.96
CA ASP A 36 16.97 28.43 -3.92
C ASP A 36 17.72 28.67 -2.59
N GLY A 37 17.71 27.69 -1.69
CA GLY A 37 18.22 27.80 -0.34
C GLY A 37 17.27 28.61 0.55
N LEU A 38 17.20 28.22 1.82
CA LEU A 38 16.45 28.94 2.85
C LEU A 38 17.38 29.25 4.00
N ASP A 39 17.70 30.53 4.15
CA ASP A 39 18.22 31.06 5.41
C ASP A 39 17.05 31.11 6.37
N VAL A 40 17.09 30.28 7.40
CA VAL A 40 15.99 30.22 8.35
C VAL A 40 16.14 31.37 9.34
N PRO A 41 15.23 32.37 9.34
CA PRO A 41 15.23 33.36 10.39
C PRO A 41 14.98 32.62 11.71
N GLY A 42 15.87 32.76 12.70
CA GLY A 42 15.68 32.11 13.99
C GLY A 42 14.30 32.47 14.56
N GLY A 43 13.53 31.47 15.00
CA GLY A 43 12.16 31.67 15.46
C GLY A 43 11.26 30.47 15.17
N GLU A 44 9.97 30.74 14.95
CA GLU A 44 8.98 29.71 14.61
C GLU A 44 9.23 29.08 13.23
N PRO A 45 8.91 27.78 13.05
CA PRO A 45 8.99 27.12 11.75
C PRO A 45 8.20 27.85 10.67
N VAL A 46 8.80 27.96 9.49
CA VAL A 46 8.18 28.53 8.30
C VAL A 46 7.17 27.54 7.76
N ARG A 47 5.90 27.94 7.73
CA ARG A 47 4.82 27.19 7.07
C ARG A 47 4.91 27.36 5.56
N LEU A 48 4.75 26.27 4.82
CA LEU A 48 4.93 26.24 3.36
C LEU A 48 3.66 26.58 2.59
N GLY A 49 2.52 26.74 3.28
CA GLY A 49 1.26 27.21 2.68
C GLY A 49 0.35 26.11 2.11
N SER A 50 0.72 24.84 2.24
CA SER A 50 -0.16 23.70 1.99
C SER A 50 0.03 22.61 3.05
N GLY A 51 -0.90 21.66 3.11
CA GLY A 51 -0.89 20.52 4.02
C GLY A 51 -1.38 19.24 3.34
N PRO A 52 -1.20 18.09 3.99
CA PRO A 52 -1.58 16.80 3.41
C PRO A 52 -3.09 16.56 3.44
N ARG A 53 -3.61 15.80 2.46
CA ARG A 53 -5.03 15.40 2.40
C ARG A 53 -5.38 14.18 3.27
N ALA A 54 -4.37 13.46 3.73
CA ALA A 54 -4.45 12.29 4.60
C ALA A 54 -3.15 12.22 5.41
N PRO A 55 -3.10 11.58 6.59
CA PRO A 55 -1.93 11.59 7.48
C PRO A 55 -0.78 10.68 6.98
N PHE A 56 -0.43 10.77 5.69
CA PHE A 56 0.60 10.00 5.01
C PHE A 56 1.44 10.96 4.19
N CYS A 57 2.42 11.56 4.86
CA CYS A 57 3.19 12.68 4.32
C CYS A 57 4.63 12.70 4.81
N ALA A 58 5.49 13.43 4.12
CA ALA A 58 6.86 13.63 4.55
C ALA A 58 7.32 15.06 4.30
N VAL A 59 8.22 15.54 5.16
CA VAL A 59 8.99 16.77 4.96
C VAL A 59 10.48 16.43 5.05
N LEU A 60 11.21 16.72 3.98
CA LEU A 60 12.63 16.45 3.83
C LEU A 60 13.37 17.79 3.71
N VAL A 61 14.43 17.94 4.49
CA VAL A 61 15.32 19.10 4.45
C VAL A 61 16.76 18.66 4.18
N ASP A 62 17.38 19.27 3.18
CA ASP A 62 18.81 19.11 2.91
C ASP A 62 19.54 20.26 3.62
N VAL A 63 20.34 19.94 4.64
CA VAL A 63 21.05 20.89 5.51
C VAL A 63 22.44 21.14 4.96
N ALA A 64 22.70 22.38 4.53
CA ALA A 64 23.99 22.78 3.96
C ALA A 64 25.01 23.16 5.03
N ALA A 65 24.57 23.87 6.06
CA ALA A 65 25.40 24.34 7.15
C ALA A 65 24.62 24.32 8.46
N LEU A 66 25.32 24.03 9.55
CA LEU A 66 24.77 23.99 10.90
C LEU A 66 25.87 24.37 11.89
N ASP A 67 25.61 25.37 12.72
CA ASP A 67 26.51 25.78 13.78
C ASP A 67 26.42 24.82 14.98
N ALA A 68 27.38 24.89 15.92
CA ALA A 68 27.48 23.97 17.05
C ALA A 68 26.25 23.99 17.99
N ASP A 69 25.54 25.11 18.08
CA ASP A 69 24.29 25.29 18.84
C ASP A 69 23.05 25.39 17.92
N GLY A 70 23.23 25.03 16.64
CA GLY A 70 22.22 25.10 15.61
C GLY A 70 21.10 24.08 15.80
N VAL A 71 19.94 24.42 15.26
CA VAL A 71 18.73 23.61 15.29
C VAL A 71 18.16 23.53 13.88
N VAL A 72 17.65 22.36 13.51
CA VAL A 72 16.92 22.11 12.25
C VAL A 72 15.58 21.49 12.59
N GLU A 73 14.51 21.98 11.97
CA GLU A 73 13.14 21.52 12.23
C GLU A 73 12.39 21.21 10.93
N CYS A 74 11.57 20.16 10.94
CA CYS A 74 10.68 19.83 9.81
C CYS A 74 9.48 18.98 10.26
N GLY A 75 8.34 19.13 9.59
CA GLY A 75 7.14 18.35 9.89
C GLY A 75 5.85 19.10 9.53
N LEU A 76 4.83 18.94 10.37
CA LEU A 76 3.53 19.60 10.25
C LEU A 76 3.35 20.64 11.35
N ALA A 77 3.08 21.90 10.99
CA ALA A 77 2.81 22.98 11.92
C ALA A 77 1.32 23.35 11.93
N GLY A 78 0.78 23.63 13.11
CA GLY A 78 -0.63 23.94 13.36
C GLY A 78 -1.07 23.40 14.73
N PRO A 79 -2.30 23.66 15.17
CA PRO A 79 -2.86 23.04 16.38
C PRO A 79 -2.85 21.51 16.25
N GLY A 80 -2.20 20.80 17.16
CA GLY A 80 -2.01 19.35 17.05
C GLY A 80 -0.94 18.92 16.03
N GLY A 81 -0.15 19.84 15.49
CA GLY A 81 0.94 19.56 14.55
C GLY A 81 2.10 18.79 15.20
N VAL A 82 2.93 18.16 14.36
CA VAL A 82 4.08 17.35 14.78
C VAL A 82 5.36 17.85 14.10
N LEU A 83 6.38 18.16 14.89
CA LEU A 83 7.67 18.64 14.39
C LEU A 83 8.80 17.73 14.86
N ALA A 84 9.66 17.33 13.92
CA ALA A 84 10.94 16.73 14.23
C ALA A 84 11.99 17.85 14.31
N SER A 85 12.82 17.82 15.36
CA SER A 85 13.90 18.78 15.54
C SER A 85 15.23 18.07 15.80
N TYR A 86 16.30 18.46 15.11
CA TYR A 86 17.68 18.09 15.44
C TYR A 86 18.36 19.26 16.15
N ARG A 87 18.94 19.02 17.33
CA ARG A 87 19.67 20.02 18.11
C ARG A 87 21.15 19.63 18.20
N ALA A 88 22.03 20.36 17.51
CA ALA A 88 23.45 20.03 17.42
C ALA A 88 24.15 20.05 18.78
N GLY A 89 23.87 21.06 19.61
CA GLY A 89 24.50 21.22 20.92
C GLY A 89 24.13 20.13 21.93
N GLU A 90 22.98 19.49 21.73
CA GLU A 90 22.52 18.35 22.56
C GLU A 90 22.91 17.00 21.93
N GLY A 91 23.22 16.97 20.64
CA GLY A 91 23.47 15.73 19.91
C GLY A 91 22.25 14.82 19.90
N ALA A 92 21.05 15.38 19.68
CA ALA A 92 19.79 14.64 19.76
C ALA A 92 18.76 15.09 18.72
N VAL A 93 17.90 14.15 18.32
CA VAL A 93 16.65 14.43 17.61
C VAL A 93 15.46 14.29 18.56
N THR A 94 14.44 15.12 18.39
CA THR A 94 13.18 15.04 19.14
C THR A 94 11.98 15.07 18.21
N VAL A 95 10.86 14.52 18.68
CA VAL A 95 9.53 14.79 18.12
C VAL A 95 8.73 15.59 19.14
N GLU A 96 8.15 16.69 18.70
CA GLU A 96 7.30 17.59 19.49
C GLU A 96 5.91 17.66 18.87
N VAL A 97 4.87 17.60 19.72
CA VAL A 97 3.46 17.76 19.31
C VAL A 97 2.94 19.07 19.87
N ALA A 98 2.31 19.90 19.03
CA ALA A 98 1.71 21.15 19.45
C ALA A 98 0.45 20.87 20.30
N GLY A 99 0.48 21.25 21.59
CA GLY A 99 -0.64 21.11 22.51
C GLY A 99 -1.28 22.45 22.93
N PRO A 100 -2.43 22.41 23.64
CA PRO A 100 -3.16 23.62 24.08
C PRO A 100 -2.36 24.54 25.02
N GLY A 101 -1.33 24.01 25.70
CA GLY A 101 -0.47 24.73 26.64
C GLY A 101 0.94 25.01 26.12
N GLY A 102 1.18 24.81 24.82
CA GLY A 102 2.52 24.78 24.22
C GLY A 102 2.88 23.37 23.72
N GLY A 103 4.02 23.26 23.04
CA GLY A 103 4.47 21.98 22.51
C GLY A 103 4.94 21.01 23.59
N VAL A 104 4.71 19.72 23.34
CA VAL A 104 5.10 18.61 24.23
C VAL A 104 6.09 17.73 23.47
N VAL A 105 7.29 17.56 24.02
CA VAL A 105 8.25 16.58 23.48
C VAL A 105 7.76 15.18 23.82
N VAL A 106 7.41 14.42 22.79
CA VAL A 106 6.85 13.06 22.90
C VAL A 106 7.90 11.98 22.66
N GLY A 107 9.08 12.34 22.17
CA GLY A 107 10.21 11.42 22.01
C GLY A 107 11.53 12.14 21.79
N SER A 108 12.62 11.47 22.15
CA SER A 108 13.99 11.92 21.94
C SER A 108 14.93 10.74 21.71
N ALA A 109 15.92 10.92 20.84
CA ALA A 109 16.98 9.94 20.62
C ALA A 109 18.33 10.64 20.34
N PRO A 110 19.46 10.06 20.78
CA PRO A 110 20.78 10.60 20.45
C PRO A 110 21.05 10.53 18.94
N ALA A 111 21.65 11.57 18.38
CA ALA A 111 22.04 11.67 16.98
C ALA A 111 23.28 12.57 16.81
N GLY A 112 24.34 12.02 16.21
CA GLY A 112 25.54 12.77 15.85
C GLY A 112 25.56 13.09 14.36
N LEU A 113 24.91 14.18 13.94
CA LEU A 113 24.89 14.60 12.54
C LEU A 113 25.89 15.74 12.32
N THR A 114 26.57 15.73 11.18
CA THR A 114 27.53 16.79 10.80
C THR A 114 27.12 17.32 9.43
N ALA A 115 26.95 18.63 9.32
CA ALA A 115 26.62 19.25 8.04
C ALA A 115 27.76 19.05 7.02
N PRO A 116 27.46 18.80 5.74
CA PRO A 116 26.11 18.71 5.18
C PRO A 116 25.45 17.33 5.41
N PHE A 117 24.14 17.33 5.69
CA PHE A 117 23.31 16.12 5.87
C PHE A 117 21.87 16.34 5.39
N ARG A 118 21.06 15.30 5.42
CA ARG A 118 19.62 15.34 5.09
C ARG A 118 18.83 14.86 6.30
N LEU A 119 17.70 15.49 6.59
CA LEU A 119 16.78 15.12 7.66
C LEU A 119 15.38 14.98 7.10
N ALA A 120 14.62 14.00 7.57
CA ALA A 120 13.24 13.79 7.19
C ALA A 120 12.36 13.61 8.42
N CYS A 121 11.16 14.19 8.38
CA CYS A 121 10.04 13.88 9.25
C CYS A 121 8.98 13.20 8.39
N VAL A 122 8.69 11.93 8.65
CA VAL A 122 7.67 11.16 7.95
C VAL A 122 6.53 10.86 8.90
N VAL A 123 5.31 11.17 8.47
CA VAL A 123 4.06 10.90 9.17
C VAL A 123 3.33 9.80 8.40
N ASN A 124 3.09 8.67 9.05
CA ASN A 124 2.23 7.60 8.56
C ASN A 124 1.18 7.31 9.63
N GLU A 125 -0.06 7.71 9.40
CA GLU A 125 -1.10 7.77 10.43
C GLU A 125 -0.66 8.69 11.59
N SER A 126 -0.60 8.19 12.82
CA SER A 126 -0.12 8.91 14.00
C SER A 126 1.32 8.51 14.33
N ARG A 127 1.97 7.68 13.50
CA ARG A 127 3.38 7.35 13.66
C ARG A 127 4.24 8.41 12.99
N VAL A 128 5.14 9.00 13.77
CA VAL A 128 6.14 9.95 13.31
C VAL A 128 7.51 9.29 13.35
N THR A 129 8.22 9.29 12.23
CA THR A 129 9.58 8.78 12.12
C THR A 129 10.52 9.88 11.65
N VAL A 130 11.60 10.07 12.41
CA VAL A 130 12.71 10.97 12.06
C VAL A 130 13.80 10.13 11.41
N LEU A 131 14.24 10.52 10.22
CA LEU A 131 15.31 9.84 9.49
C LEU A 131 16.41 10.83 9.10
N ALA A 132 17.64 10.33 8.96
CA ALA A 132 18.74 11.12 8.42
C ALA A 132 19.53 10.34 7.36
N ALA A 133 20.17 11.09 6.46
CA ALA A 133 21.09 10.56 5.47
C ALA A 133 22.30 11.51 5.32
N PRO A 134 23.48 11.03 4.92
CA PRO A 134 24.57 11.89 4.49
C PRO A 134 24.15 12.78 3.31
N ALA A 135 24.80 13.93 3.14
CA ALA A 135 24.58 14.75 1.94
C ALA A 135 24.94 13.98 0.66
N GLY A 136 24.05 14.01 -0.33
CA GLY A 136 24.19 13.22 -1.56
C GLY A 136 24.05 11.70 -1.37
N GLY A 137 23.80 11.23 -0.15
CA GLY A 137 23.52 9.83 0.14
C GLY A 137 22.10 9.44 -0.24
N GLU A 138 21.95 8.20 -0.69
CA GLU A 138 20.67 7.59 -1.07
C GLU A 138 20.02 6.83 0.09
N GLU A 139 20.82 6.35 1.07
CA GLU A 139 20.34 5.55 2.20
C GLU A 139 19.87 6.42 3.37
N TRP A 140 18.59 6.32 3.71
CA TRP A 140 17.99 6.93 4.90
C TRP A 140 18.08 6.00 6.10
N ARG A 141 18.44 6.54 7.26
CA ARG A 141 18.51 5.79 8.52
C ARG A 141 17.46 6.30 9.50
N PRO A 142 16.57 5.44 10.02
CA PRO A 142 15.68 5.80 11.11
C PRO A 142 16.48 6.18 12.37
N LEU A 143 16.14 7.32 12.98
CA LEU A 143 16.76 7.81 14.21
C LEU A 143 15.81 7.71 15.41
N LEU A 144 14.53 8.01 15.18
CA LEU A 144 13.50 8.04 16.21
C LEU A 144 12.17 7.69 15.58
N THR A 145 11.37 6.86 16.24
CA THR A 145 9.99 6.58 15.88
C THR A 145 9.11 6.66 17.12
N VAL A 146 7.98 7.35 17.01
CA VAL A 146 6.98 7.48 18.08
C VAL A 146 5.59 7.37 17.49
N ARG A 147 4.65 6.78 18.23
CA ARG A 147 3.25 6.63 17.79
C ARG A 147 2.28 6.82 18.93
N GLU A 148 2.39 6.00 19.97
CA GLU A 148 1.44 6.05 21.09
C GLU A 148 1.48 7.40 21.81
N GLU A 149 2.68 7.97 21.94
CA GLU A 149 2.89 9.27 22.56
C GLU A 149 2.33 10.41 21.70
N VAL A 150 2.35 10.28 20.37
CA VAL A 150 1.70 11.24 19.45
C VAL A 150 0.19 11.11 19.56
N SER A 151 -0.34 9.89 19.46
CA SER A 151 -1.77 9.58 19.56
C SER A 151 -2.39 9.97 20.90
N ALA A 152 -1.59 10.03 21.97
CA ALA A 152 -2.04 10.50 23.28
C ALA A 152 -2.28 12.02 23.33
N VAL A 153 -1.71 12.79 22.41
CA VAL A 153 -1.81 14.25 22.37
C VAL A 153 -2.72 14.73 21.24
N THR A 154 -2.69 14.07 20.08
CA THR A 154 -3.43 14.47 18.88
C THR A 154 -3.79 13.25 18.03
N ASP A 155 -4.90 13.34 17.27
CA ASP A 155 -5.26 12.33 16.28
C ASP A 155 -5.14 12.94 14.88
N LEU A 156 -4.06 12.62 14.18
CA LEU A 156 -3.78 13.14 12.83
C LEU A 156 -4.74 12.57 11.77
N ARG A 157 -5.54 11.54 12.12
CA ARG A 157 -6.57 10.98 11.25
C ARG A 157 -7.86 11.78 11.28
N ASP A 158 -8.07 12.61 12.30
CA ASP A 158 -9.24 13.49 12.39
C ASP A 158 -9.14 14.56 11.28
N PRO A 159 -10.10 14.61 10.32
CA PRO A 159 -10.12 15.62 9.28
C PRO A 159 -10.08 17.06 9.81
N ALA A 160 -10.68 17.33 10.98
CA ALA A 160 -10.70 18.65 11.58
C ALA A 160 -9.31 19.07 12.09
N VAL A 161 -8.55 18.15 12.68
CA VAL A 161 -7.16 18.40 13.08
C VAL A 161 -6.29 18.55 11.85
N LEU A 162 -6.32 17.57 10.94
CA LEU A 162 -5.44 17.54 9.77
C LEU A 162 -5.63 18.76 8.86
N GLY A 163 -6.87 19.23 8.71
CA GLY A 163 -7.22 20.40 7.90
C GLY A 163 -6.61 21.72 8.38
N GLU A 164 -6.15 21.79 9.63
CA GLU A 164 -5.46 22.96 10.19
C GLU A 164 -3.93 22.89 10.07
N LEU A 165 -3.39 21.75 9.63
CA LEU A 165 -1.96 21.51 9.57
C LEU A 165 -1.37 21.91 8.21
N GLN A 166 -0.15 22.43 8.25
CA GLN A 166 0.63 22.76 7.05
C GLN A 166 2.02 22.15 7.14
N TYR A 167 2.59 21.78 6.00
CA TYR A 167 4.01 21.45 5.93
C TYR A 167 4.85 22.61 6.45
N ALA A 168 5.89 22.30 7.22
CA ALA A 168 6.74 23.30 7.83
C ALA A 168 8.19 22.85 7.90
N CYS A 169 9.09 23.82 7.83
CA CYS A 169 10.52 23.64 8.05
C CYS A 169 11.10 24.87 8.76
N GLY A 170 12.18 24.69 9.49
CA GLY A 170 12.73 25.75 10.31
C GLY A 170 14.03 25.38 10.99
N GLY A 171 14.36 26.13 12.03
CA GLY A 171 15.65 26.05 12.68
C GLY A 171 16.26 27.39 13.05
N ARG A 172 17.46 27.32 13.64
CA ARG A 172 18.27 28.47 14.06
C ARG A 172 19.73 28.14 13.76
N SER A 173 20.50 29.15 13.35
CA SER A 173 21.93 29.00 13.04
C SER A 173 22.17 27.84 12.05
N THR A 174 21.30 27.77 11.05
CA THR A 174 21.29 26.73 10.02
C THR A 174 20.97 27.32 8.65
N ARG A 175 21.49 26.69 7.60
CA ARG A 175 21.14 26.98 6.22
C ARG A 175 20.64 25.72 5.55
N LEU A 176 19.41 25.77 5.04
CA LEU A 176 18.83 24.67 4.26
C LEU A 176 19.14 24.90 2.78
N ALA A 177 19.69 23.89 2.10
CA ALA A 177 19.89 23.92 0.65
C ALA A 177 18.60 23.62 -0.11
N ARG A 178 17.79 22.70 0.41
CA ARG A 178 16.55 22.27 -0.22
C ARG A 178 15.51 21.87 0.81
N VAL A 179 14.25 22.14 0.51
CA VAL A 179 13.10 21.67 1.28
C VAL A 179 12.12 21.00 0.34
N ARG A 180 11.72 19.78 0.65
CA ARG A 180 10.66 19.06 -0.07
C ARG A 180 9.58 18.61 0.88
N ALA A 181 8.33 18.72 0.47
CA ALA A 181 7.20 18.23 1.23
C ALA A 181 6.10 17.70 0.31
N GLY A 182 5.38 16.67 0.76
CA GLY A 182 4.32 16.04 -0.01
C GLY A 182 3.82 14.76 0.64
N HIS A 183 3.13 13.94 -0.14
CA HIS A 183 2.69 12.63 0.34
C HIS A 183 3.87 11.68 0.53
N SER A 184 3.83 10.86 1.58
CA SER A 184 4.89 9.89 1.86
C SER A 184 4.93 8.85 0.76
N GLY A 185 6.13 8.43 0.37
CA GLY A 185 6.32 7.34 -0.59
C GLY A 185 6.16 5.97 0.07
N ALA A 186 6.72 4.96 -0.58
CA ALA A 186 6.73 3.57 -0.10
C ALA A 186 8.14 3.16 0.30
N VAL A 187 8.26 2.25 1.27
CA VAL A 187 9.52 1.52 1.55
C VAL A 187 9.46 0.05 1.14
N GLY A 188 8.36 -0.32 0.50
CA GLY A 188 8.11 -1.62 -0.12
C GLY A 188 6.72 -1.63 -0.77
N LEU A 189 6.51 -2.53 -1.73
CA LEU A 189 5.21 -2.76 -2.36
C LEU A 189 4.70 -4.16 -2.06
N ARG A 190 3.44 -4.24 -1.65
CA ARG A 190 2.77 -5.50 -1.31
C ARG A 190 1.41 -5.59 -1.96
N ASP A 191 0.84 -6.78 -1.90
CA ASP A 191 -0.57 -7.04 -2.15
C ASP A 191 -1.09 -6.49 -3.51
N PRO A 192 -0.36 -6.68 -4.63
CA PRO A 192 -0.76 -6.11 -5.90
C PRO A 192 -2.07 -6.71 -6.39
N GLN A 193 -2.92 -5.85 -6.96
CA GLN A 193 -4.12 -6.25 -7.68
C GLN A 193 -4.28 -5.40 -8.94
N VAL A 194 -4.42 -6.04 -10.09
CA VAL A 194 -4.60 -5.34 -11.37
C VAL A 194 -5.96 -4.65 -11.39
N VAL A 195 -5.97 -3.39 -11.84
CA VAL A 195 -7.20 -2.65 -12.11
C VAL A 195 -7.89 -3.31 -13.31
N ARG A 196 -9.18 -3.58 -13.20
CA ARG A 196 -9.91 -4.37 -14.20
C ARG A 196 -11.29 -3.82 -14.50
N THR A 197 -11.88 -4.28 -15.58
CA THR A 197 -13.31 -4.14 -15.84
C THR A 197 -14.12 -5.19 -15.07
N ALA A 198 -15.44 -5.02 -15.01
CA ALA A 198 -16.33 -6.00 -14.38
C ALA A 198 -16.18 -7.42 -14.96
N ASP A 199 -15.91 -7.55 -16.26
CA ASP A 199 -15.72 -8.84 -16.95
C ASP A 199 -14.27 -9.38 -16.90
N GLY A 200 -13.42 -8.79 -16.04
CA GLY A 200 -12.09 -9.29 -15.75
C GLY A 200 -11.00 -8.89 -16.73
N ARG A 201 -11.30 -8.06 -17.74
CA ARG A 201 -10.26 -7.54 -18.63
C ARG A 201 -9.38 -6.57 -17.84
N PRO A 202 -8.04 -6.66 -17.93
CA PRO A 202 -7.16 -5.71 -17.29
C PRO A 202 -7.32 -4.33 -17.94
N VAL A 203 -7.28 -3.26 -17.14
CA VAL A 203 -7.23 -1.89 -17.64
C VAL A 203 -5.81 -1.60 -18.11
N VAL A 204 -5.66 -1.45 -19.43
CA VAL A 204 -4.42 -1.09 -20.10
C VAL A 204 -4.64 0.21 -20.87
N ARG A 205 -3.85 1.25 -20.58
CA ARG A 205 -3.88 2.52 -21.32
C ARG A 205 -2.45 2.88 -21.74
N ASP A 206 -2.29 3.29 -22.99
CA ASP A 206 -0.99 3.69 -23.55
C ASP A 206 0.14 2.67 -23.33
N GLY A 207 -0.20 1.38 -23.45
CA GLY A 207 0.75 0.27 -23.25
C GLY A 207 1.11 -0.01 -21.78
N ARG A 208 0.44 0.63 -20.82
CA ARG A 208 0.69 0.45 -19.39
C ARG A 208 -0.44 -0.33 -18.73
N LEU A 209 -0.07 -1.34 -17.97
CA LEU A 209 -0.96 -2.10 -17.09
C LEU A 209 -1.10 -1.36 -15.76
N TYR A 210 -2.33 -1.07 -15.36
CA TYR A 210 -2.61 -0.41 -14.10
C TYR A 210 -2.87 -1.44 -13.01
N LEU A 211 -2.26 -1.22 -11.85
CA LEU A 211 -2.48 -2.02 -10.65
C LEU A 211 -2.58 -1.11 -9.43
N THR A 212 -3.26 -1.60 -8.42
CA THR A 212 -3.15 -1.06 -7.07
C THR A 212 -2.20 -1.91 -6.26
N ALA A 213 -1.48 -1.30 -5.31
CA ALA A 213 -0.61 -2.01 -4.39
C ALA A 213 -0.63 -1.32 -3.03
N THR A 214 -0.39 -2.10 -1.98
CA THR A 214 -0.07 -1.58 -0.66
C THR A 214 1.31 -0.94 -0.72
N ASN A 215 1.38 0.36 -0.50
CA ASN A 215 2.62 1.08 -0.24
C ASN A 215 2.97 0.90 1.23
N ALA A 216 3.97 0.07 1.52
CA ALA A 216 4.47 -0.12 2.88
C ALA A 216 4.97 1.23 3.43
N GLY A 217 4.45 1.62 4.59
CA GLY A 217 4.95 2.78 5.33
C GLY A 217 6.00 2.38 6.36
N LEU A 218 6.32 3.29 7.28
CA LEU A 218 7.36 3.11 8.28
C LEU A 218 6.85 2.41 9.54
N GLY A 219 6.19 1.27 9.39
CA GLY A 219 5.63 0.53 10.50
C GLY A 219 4.77 -0.66 10.10
N PHE A 220 3.81 -1.00 10.96
CA PHE A 220 2.89 -2.13 10.75
C PHE A 220 1.78 -1.74 9.77
N PHE A 221 0.69 -2.51 9.71
CA PHE A 221 -0.37 -2.31 8.72
C PHE A 221 -0.96 -0.90 8.73
N GLN A 222 -1.25 -0.29 9.89
CA GLN A 222 -1.86 1.05 9.96
C GLN A 222 -0.99 2.17 9.35
N GLN A 223 0.32 1.93 9.18
CA GLN A 223 1.25 2.88 8.59
C GLN A 223 1.39 2.76 7.08
N ALA A 224 0.88 1.69 6.46
CA ALA A 224 0.83 1.58 5.02
C ALA A 224 -0.35 2.37 4.43
N HIS A 225 -0.30 2.62 3.12
CA HIS A 225 -1.39 3.25 2.38
C HIS A 225 -1.53 2.61 0.99
N TRP A 226 -2.56 3.02 0.23
CA TRP A 226 -2.89 2.39 -1.04
C TRP A 226 -2.43 3.24 -2.23
N GLY A 227 -1.59 2.67 -3.08
CA GLY A 227 -1.05 3.32 -4.27
C GLY A 227 -1.67 2.76 -5.55
N VAL A 228 -1.75 3.60 -6.58
CA VAL A 228 -2.02 3.18 -7.96
C VAL A 228 -0.73 3.30 -8.75
N TRP A 229 -0.38 2.24 -9.47
CA TRP A 229 0.86 2.08 -10.19
C TRP A 229 0.62 1.69 -11.64
N ALA A 230 1.49 2.15 -12.52
CA ALA A 230 1.47 1.84 -13.94
C ALA A 230 2.76 1.09 -14.32
N LEU A 231 2.61 -0.13 -14.81
CA LEU A 231 3.69 -0.98 -15.31
C LEU A 231 3.72 -0.90 -16.84
N ASP A 232 4.84 -0.51 -17.42
CA ASP A 232 5.03 -0.51 -18.87
C ASP A 232 5.17 -1.95 -19.39
N LEU A 233 4.26 -2.38 -20.28
CA LEU A 233 4.26 -3.76 -20.80
C LEU A 233 5.34 -4.00 -21.87
N ALA A 234 5.83 -2.94 -22.52
CA ALA A 234 6.91 -3.04 -23.50
C ALA A 234 8.28 -3.08 -22.82
N ASP A 235 8.42 -2.38 -21.69
CA ASP A 235 9.60 -2.39 -20.82
C ASP A 235 9.18 -2.58 -19.35
N PRO A 236 9.04 -3.84 -18.89
CA PRO A 236 8.55 -4.12 -17.54
C PRO A 236 9.49 -3.59 -16.43
N THR A 237 10.71 -3.15 -16.75
CA THR A 237 11.62 -2.48 -15.80
C THR A 237 11.15 -1.06 -15.45
N ARG A 238 10.08 -0.56 -16.08
CA ARG A 238 9.48 0.73 -15.79
C ARG A 238 8.16 0.58 -15.05
N LEU A 239 8.20 0.92 -13.77
CA LEU A 239 7.05 1.02 -12.88
C LEU A 239 7.00 2.45 -12.32
N ALA A 240 5.82 3.07 -12.35
CA ALA A 240 5.62 4.41 -11.80
C ALA A 240 4.38 4.47 -10.91
N GLN A 241 4.50 5.13 -9.76
CA GLN A 241 3.32 5.49 -8.98
C GLN A 241 2.61 6.63 -9.70
N VAL A 242 1.34 6.43 -10.01
CA VAL A 242 0.50 7.37 -10.76
C VAL A 242 -0.66 7.90 -9.93
N GLY A 243 -1.07 7.16 -8.89
CA GLY A 243 -2.08 7.62 -7.93
C GLY A 243 -1.83 7.19 -6.48
N ALA A 244 -2.59 7.80 -5.57
CA ALA A 244 -2.70 7.40 -4.17
C ALA A 244 -4.15 7.52 -3.71
N LEU A 245 -4.62 6.50 -3.00
CA LEU A 245 -6.00 6.39 -2.52
C LEU A 245 -6.01 6.29 -1.00
N PHE A 246 -6.84 7.10 -0.36
CA PHE A 246 -7.09 7.07 1.07
C PHE A 246 -8.59 6.87 1.32
N ALA A 247 -8.93 6.26 2.45
CA ALA A 247 -10.32 6.07 2.85
C ALA A 247 -10.72 7.14 3.86
N GLU A 248 -11.91 7.71 3.66
CA GLU A 248 -12.64 8.41 4.71
C GLU A 248 -13.75 7.50 5.22
N ARG A 249 -13.70 7.14 6.50
CA ARG A 249 -14.73 6.30 7.12
C ARG A 249 -14.77 6.49 8.63
N ASP A 250 -15.95 6.32 9.21
CA ASP A 250 -16.17 6.43 10.65
C ASP A 250 -15.64 7.76 11.25
N GLY A 251 -15.59 8.83 10.45
CA GLY A 251 -15.06 10.15 10.83
C GLY A 251 -13.54 10.29 10.75
N LEU A 252 -12.81 9.32 10.19
CA LEU A 252 -11.34 9.30 10.12
C LEU A 252 -10.82 9.19 8.69
N LEU A 253 -9.61 9.72 8.46
CA LEU A 253 -8.79 9.55 7.26
C LEU A 253 -7.77 8.44 7.47
N LEU A 254 -7.85 7.39 6.66
CA LEU A 254 -7.13 6.13 6.88
C LEU A 254 -6.42 5.64 5.60
N GLY A 255 -5.28 5.00 5.80
CA GLY A 255 -4.54 4.29 4.75
C GLY A 255 -5.07 2.87 4.57
N ASP A 256 -6.36 2.69 4.33
CA ASP A 256 -6.93 1.37 4.06
C ASP A 256 -6.32 0.77 2.78
N HIS A 257 -6.00 -0.51 2.83
CA HIS A 257 -5.39 -1.35 1.79
C HIS A 257 -5.65 -2.81 2.20
N ALA A 258 -5.26 -3.84 1.45
CA ALA A 258 -5.24 -3.87 0.00
C ALA A 258 -6.68 -3.98 -0.53
N GLY A 259 -6.86 -3.82 -1.83
CA GLY A 259 -8.18 -3.76 -2.44
C GLY A 259 -8.18 -3.77 -3.95
N ALA A 260 -9.39 -3.70 -4.51
CA ALA A 260 -9.65 -3.73 -5.94
C ALA A 260 -10.26 -2.42 -6.44
N LEU A 261 -9.84 -2.00 -7.63
CA LEU A 261 -10.55 -1.03 -8.45
C LEU A 261 -11.16 -1.75 -9.66
N VAL A 262 -12.47 -1.58 -9.83
CA VAL A 262 -13.20 -2.09 -10.99
C VAL A 262 -13.84 -0.95 -11.75
N LEU A 263 -13.44 -0.79 -13.01
CA LEU A 263 -14.02 0.17 -13.94
C LEU A 263 -15.30 -0.41 -14.54
N ASP A 264 -16.41 0.32 -14.38
CA ASP A 264 -17.58 0.17 -15.22
C ASP A 264 -17.40 1.03 -16.47
N GLU A 265 -17.15 0.39 -17.62
CA GLU A 265 -16.95 1.09 -18.88
C GLU A 265 -18.25 1.68 -19.46
N GLU A 266 -19.42 1.25 -18.98
CA GLU A 266 -20.72 1.73 -19.50
C GLU A 266 -20.98 3.18 -19.08
N ASP A 267 -20.72 3.51 -17.81
CA ASP A 267 -20.95 4.84 -17.25
C ASP A 267 -19.66 5.54 -16.75
N GLY A 268 -18.51 4.88 -16.88
CA GLY A 268 -17.21 5.38 -16.43
C GLY A 268 -17.07 5.43 -14.90
N SER A 269 -17.94 4.75 -14.17
CA SER A 269 -17.88 4.68 -12.71
C SER A 269 -16.85 3.66 -12.22
N TRP A 270 -16.41 3.86 -10.98
CA TRP A 270 -15.49 2.95 -10.30
C TRP A 270 -16.19 2.31 -9.14
N LEU A 271 -16.16 0.98 -9.10
CA LEU A 271 -16.36 0.23 -7.87
C LEU A 271 -15.01 0.09 -7.16
N VAL A 272 -14.95 0.61 -5.94
CA VAL A 272 -13.80 0.52 -5.05
C VAL A 272 -14.13 -0.47 -3.96
N LEU A 273 -13.28 -1.47 -3.72
CA LEU A 273 -13.32 -2.28 -2.51
C LEU A 273 -11.95 -2.30 -1.87
N VAL A 274 -11.89 -2.18 -0.55
CA VAL A 274 -10.61 -2.10 0.16
C VAL A 274 -10.73 -2.72 1.55
N SER A 275 -9.66 -3.29 2.07
CA SER A 275 -9.64 -3.87 3.41
C SER A 275 -9.35 -2.78 4.46
N SER A 276 -9.98 -2.88 5.63
CA SER A 276 -9.95 -1.84 6.66
C SER A 276 -8.67 -1.86 7.53
N TRP A 277 -7.49 -2.08 6.94
CA TRP A 277 -6.23 -2.20 7.69
C TRP A 277 -5.80 -0.91 8.40
N GLY A 278 -6.29 0.27 7.98
CA GLY A 278 -5.78 1.57 8.40
C GLY A 278 -5.97 1.90 9.89
N ASP A 279 -6.88 1.21 10.59
CA ASP A 279 -7.11 1.34 12.04
C ASP A 279 -7.18 -0.03 12.75
N HIS A 280 -6.59 -1.05 12.13
CA HIS A 280 -6.66 -2.42 12.61
C HIS A 280 -6.19 -2.56 14.06
N THR A 281 -6.96 -3.30 14.85
CA THR A 281 -6.50 -3.96 16.08
C THR A 281 -7.09 -5.38 16.09
N PRO A 282 -6.50 -6.35 16.81
CA PRO A 282 -7.08 -7.69 16.93
C PRO A 282 -8.54 -7.69 17.40
N GLU A 283 -8.95 -6.74 18.24
CA GLU A 283 -10.31 -6.61 18.76
C GLU A 283 -11.28 -6.03 17.73
N ARG A 284 -10.82 -5.09 16.88
CA ARG A 284 -11.64 -4.52 15.80
C ARG A 284 -11.73 -5.45 14.60
N GLY A 285 -10.68 -6.24 14.38
CA GLY A 285 -10.53 -7.09 13.22
C GLY A 285 -10.24 -6.30 11.94
N VAL A 286 -10.57 -6.93 10.81
CA VAL A 286 -10.54 -6.32 9.47
C VAL A 286 -11.83 -6.65 8.77
N HIS A 287 -12.37 -5.70 8.01
CA HIS A 287 -13.53 -5.91 7.15
C HIS A 287 -13.30 -5.25 5.79
N VAL A 288 -14.09 -5.68 4.81
CA VAL A 288 -14.12 -5.04 3.50
C VAL A 288 -14.98 -3.79 3.55
N ARG A 289 -14.46 -2.73 2.95
CA ARG A 289 -15.11 -1.45 2.69
C ARG A 289 -15.38 -1.31 1.20
N HIS A 290 -16.39 -0.53 0.82
CA HIS A 290 -16.66 -0.23 -0.58
C HIS A 290 -17.12 1.21 -0.82
N ALA A 291 -17.02 1.64 -2.07
CA ALA A 291 -17.60 2.87 -2.59
C ALA A 291 -17.88 2.74 -4.09
N THR A 292 -18.84 3.53 -4.59
CA THR A 292 -18.97 3.80 -6.02
C THR A 292 -18.57 5.24 -6.31
N VAL A 293 -17.54 5.45 -7.12
CA VAL A 293 -17.04 6.78 -7.48
C VAL A 293 -17.43 7.10 -8.92
N ARG A 294 -17.95 8.30 -9.15
CA ARG A 294 -18.34 8.81 -10.48
C ARG A 294 -17.70 10.15 -10.74
N GLY A 295 -17.38 10.43 -12.01
CA GLY A 295 -16.86 11.74 -12.43
C GLY A 295 -15.41 12.03 -12.03
N ALA A 296 -14.67 11.03 -11.56
CA ALA A 296 -13.24 11.10 -11.26
C ALA A 296 -12.52 9.90 -11.89
N ASP A 297 -11.32 10.15 -12.42
CA ASP A 297 -10.42 9.07 -12.82
C ASP A 297 -9.55 8.70 -11.61
N LEU A 298 -9.75 7.50 -11.06
CA LEU A 298 -9.01 7.02 -9.90
C LEU A 298 -7.63 6.48 -10.26
N LEU A 299 -7.25 6.45 -11.55
CA LEU A 299 -5.94 5.96 -11.97
C LEU A 299 -4.80 6.95 -11.70
N GLU A 300 -5.11 8.24 -11.51
CA GLU A 300 -4.11 9.29 -11.42
C GLU A 300 -4.39 10.28 -10.30
N GLY A 301 -3.33 10.79 -9.67
CA GLY A 301 -3.42 11.78 -8.62
C GLY A 301 -3.82 11.22 -7.25
N VAL A 302 -4.12 12.13 -6.32
CA VAL A 302 -4.42 11.79 -4.92
C VAL A 302 -5.91 11.89 -4.66
N HIS A 303 -6.51 10.84 -4.12
CA HIS A 303 -7.95 10.79 -3.83
C HIS A 303 -8.21 10.37 -2.38
N VAL A 304 -9.22 10.99 -1.79
CA VAL A 304 -9.84 10.54 -0.54
C VAL A 304 -11.23 10.03 -0.94
N VAL A 305 -11.50 8.76 -0.67
CA VAL A 305 -12.74 8.09 -1.04
C VAL A 305 -13.51 7.78 0.23
N THR A 306 -14.71 8.33 0.36
CA THR A 306 -15.61 7.96 1.46
C THR A 306 -16.09 6.52 1.23
N THR A 307 -15.89 5.65 2.22
CA THR A 307 -16.23 4.22 2.10
C THR A 307 -17.16 3.75 3.21
N GLU A 308 -18.01 2.78 2.88
CA GLU A 308 -18.92 2.13 3.82
C GLU A 308 -18.58 0.65 3.99
N ARG A 309 -19.03 0.03 5.09
CA ARG A 309 -18.73 -1.37 5.39
C ARG A 309 -19.56 -2.28 4.50
N LEU A 310 -18.88 -3.20 3.82
CA LEU A 310 -19.54 -4.23 3.04
C LEU A 310 -20.06 -5.34 3.97
N ALA A 311 -21.33 -5.71 3.80
CA ALA A 311 -21.93 -6.86 4.48
C ALA A 311 -21.52 -8.16 3.77
N LEU A 312 -20.28 -8.62 4.03
CA LEU A 312 -19.84 -9.94 3.60
C LEU A 312 -20.59 -11.05 4.35
N PRO A 313 -20.84 -12.22 3.71
CA PRO A 313 -21.55 -13.34 4.34
C PRO A 313 -20.60 -14.16 5.22
N THR A 314 -19.98 -13.51 6.21
CA THR A 314 -19.03 -14.09 7.17
C THR A 314 -19.07 -13.34 8.49
N ASP A 315 -18.85 -14.06 9.60
CA ASP A 315 -18.86 -13.50 10.96
C ASP A 315 -17.45 -13.25 11.50
N VAL A 316 -16.42 -13.58 10.72
CA VAL A 316 -15.00 -13.41 11.09
C VAL A 316 -14.39 -12.22 10.34
N SER A 317 -13.14 -11.86 10.66
CA SER A 317 -12.46 -10.81 9.91
C SER A 317 -12.27 -11.22 8.45
N ALA A 318 -12.30 -10.24 7.55
CA ALA A 318 -12.15 -10.49 6.12
C ALA A 318 -11.44 -9.35 5.39
N TRP A 319 -10.61 -9.71 4.41
CA TRP A 319 -9.82 -8.78 3.59
C TRP A 319 -9.58 -9.33 2.17
N ASP A 320 -8.76 -8.62 1.38
CA ASP A 320 -8.46 -8.89 -0.04
C ASP A 320 -9.68 -9.07 -0.94
N PRO A 321 -10.58 -8.07 -1.00
CA PRO A 321 -11.75 -8.17 -1.86
C PRO A 321 -11.36 -8.24 -3.33
N SER A 322 -11.94 -9.19 -4.07
CA SER A 322 -11.71 -9.37 -5.50
C SER A 322 -13.03 -9.67 -6.21
N PRO A 323 -13.75 -8.64 -6.71
CA PRO A 323 -15.05 -8.82 -7.38
C PRO A 323 -14.91 -9.11 -8.88
N ALA A 324 -15.79 -9.94 -9.44
CA ALA A 324 -15.88 -10.15 -10.88
C ALA A 324 -17.30 -10.52 -11.32
N ARG A 325 -17.67 -10.11 -12.54
CA ARG A 325 -18.94 -10.46 -13.17
C ARG A 325 -18.75 -11.61 -14.14
N VAL A 326 -19.27 -12.78 -13.75
CA VAL A 326 -19.14 -14.05 -14.49
C VAL A 326 -20.52 -14.52 -14.91
N GLY A 327 -20.75 -14.67 -16.23
CA GLY A 327 -22.04 -15.13 -16.75
C GLY A 327 -23.23 -14.26 -16.30
N GLY A 328 -23.03 -12.95 -16.18
CA GLY A 328 -24.04 -11.98 -15.71
C GLY A 328 -24.23 -11.90 -14.20
N ARG A 329 -23.55 -12.75 -13.41
CA ARG A 329 -23.62 -12.79 -11.95
C ARG A 329 -22.35 -12.22 -11.32
N TRP A 330 -22.49 -11.54 -10.19
CA TRP A 330 -21.33 -11.10 -9.41
C TRP A 330 -20.81 -12.19 -8.49
N PHE A 331 -19.51 -12.34 -8.48
CA PHE A 331 -18.74 -13.10 -7.52
C PHE A 331 -17.80 -12.16 -6.79
N LEU A 332 -17.57 -12.44 -5.51
CA LEU A 332 -16.65 -11.69 -4.67
C LEU A 332 -15.80 -12.68 -3.88
N ALA A 333 -14.53 -12.73 -4.24
CA ALA A 333 -13.50 -13.43 -3.49
C ALA A 333 -12.98 -12.55 -2.35
N PHE A 334 -12.61 -13.17 -1.24
CA PHE A 334 -12.04 -12.53 -0.06
C PHE A 334 -11.32 -13.57 0.81
N THR A 335 -10.38 -13.12 1.63
CA THR A 335 -9.72 -13.93 2.65
C THR A 335 -10.51 -13.83 3.94
N GLU A 336 -10.85 -14.95 4.58
CA GLU A 336 -11.45 -15.01 5.93
C GLU A 336 -10.36 -15.25 6.98
N CYS A 337 -10.51 -14.66 8.17
CA CYS A 337 -9.60 -14.84 9.29
C CYS A 337 -10.36 -15.12 10.59
N PRO A 338 -10.54 -16.41 10.92
CA PRO A 338 -11.16 -16.81 12.18
C PRO A 338 -10.34 -16.47 13.44
N SER A 339 -9.03 -16.21 13.33
CA SER A 339 -8.18 -15.98 14.51
C SER A 339 -6.97 -15.11 14.22
N PHE A 340 -6.80 -14.05 15.03
CA PHE A 340 -5.54 -13.30 15.18
C PHE A 340 -4.65 -13.86 16.31
N GLY A 341 -5.03 -14.98 16.91
CA GLY A 341 -4.44 -15.50 18.14
C GLY A 341 -3.07 -16.17 17.97
N PRO A 342 -2.36 -16.45 19.08
CA PRO A 342 -1.10 -17.19 19.03
C PRO A 342 -1.30 -18.66 18.60
N PRO A 343 -0.29 -19.29 17.96
CA PRO A 343 1.04 -18.74 17.68
C PRO A 343 1.08 -17.88 16.41
N ARG A 344 0.02 -17.85 15.60
CA ARG A 344 -0.06 -17.10 14.33
C ARG A 344 -1.51 -16.89 13.92
N TYR A 345 -1.74 -15.94 13.03
CA TYR A 345 -3.04 -15.73 12.43
C TYR A 345 -3.51 -16.97 11.65
N VAL A 346 -4.80 -17.23 11.59
CA VAL A 346 -5.40 -18.32 10.80
C VAL A 346 -6.32 -17.69 9.80
N PHE A 347 -6.07 -17.93 8.51
CA PHE A 347 -6.85 -17.34 7.44
C PHE A 347 -6.83 -18.19 6.15
N HIS A 348 -7.96 -18.16 5.44
CA HIS A 348 -8.33 -19.05 4.32
C HIS A 348 -9.09 -18.33 3.20
N PRO A 349 -9.03 -18.79 1.93
CA PRO A 349 -9.78 -18.16 0.84
C PRO A 349 -11.27 -18.50 0.96
N ALA A 350 -12.10 -17.52 0.66
CA ALA A 350 -13.56 -17.65 0.61
C ALA A 350 -14.13 -16.97 -0.64
N LEU A 351 -15.34 -17.39 -1.01
CA LEU A 351 -16.06 -16.89 -2.16
C LEU A 351 -17.52 -16.64 -1.81
N ALA A 352 -18.03 -15.49 -2.22
CA ALA A 352 -19.44 -15.14 -2.19
C ALA A 352 -19.96 -14.82 -3.59
N THR A 353 -21.27 -14.81 -3.74
CA THR A 353 -21.96 -14.44 -4.97
C THR A 353 -23.25 -13.71 -4.69
N THR A 354 -23.67 -12.86 -5.62
CA THR A 354 -25.00 -12.22 -5.60
C THR A 354 -25.62 -12.23 -6.99
N THR A 355 -26.95 -12.30 -7.02
CA THR A 355 -27.76 -12.11 -8.24
C THR A 355 -28.22 -10.67 -8.41
N ASP A 356 -27.92 -9.79 -7.44
CA ASP A 356 -28.19 -8.36 -7.56
C ASP A 356 -27.31 -7.74 -8.66
N ALA A 357 -27.79 -6.64 -9.24
CA ALA A 357 -26.99 -5.86 -10.18
C ALA A 357 -25.85 -5.14 -9.46
N ASP A 358 -26.09 -4.72 -8.21
CA ASP A 358 -25.08 -4.14 -7.33
C ASP A 358 -24.26 -5.26 -6.64
N PRO A 359 -22.94 -5.37 -6.89
CA PRO A 359 -22.09 -6.40 -6.29
C PRO A 359 -21.98 -6.31 -4.76
N THR A 360 -22.47 -5.23 -4.16
CA THR A 360 -22.39 -4.99 -2.71
C THR A 360 -23.63 -5.47 -1.96
N GLN A 361 -24.68 -5.89 -2.70
CA GLN A 361 -25.98 -6.26 -2.14
C GLN A 361 -26.24 -7.76 -2.23
N GLY A 362 -26.92 -8.31 -1.22
CA GLY A 362 -27.47 -9.68 -1.27
C GLY A 362 -26.43 -10.80 -1.42
N LEU A 363 -25.18 -10.56 -0.98
CA LEU A 363 -24.10 -11.53 -1.05
C LEU A 363 -24.43 -12.80 -0.24
N ARG A 364 -24.17 -13.96 -0.84
CA ARG A 364 -24.33 -15.29 -0.24
C ARG A 364 -23.02 -16.07 -0.40
N ARG A 365 -22.59 -16.73 0.67
CA ARG A 365 -21.39 -17.58 0.66
C ARG A 365 -21.58 -18.72 -0.34
N VAL A 366 -20.56 -18.94 -1.17
CA VAL A 366 -20.45 -20.09 -2.07
C VAL A 366 -19.66 -21.20 -1.39
N GLY A 367 -18.51 -20.87 -0.80
CA GLY A 367 -17.65 -21.79 -0.09
C GLY A 367 -16.38 -21.11 0.44
N ALA A 368 -15.56 -21.87 1.15
CA ALA A 368 -14.23 -21.50 1.62
C ALA A 368 -13.35 -22.76 1.75
N ASP A 369 -12.03 -22.60 1.69
CA ASP A 369 -11.08 -23.69 1.93
C ASP A 369 -10.55 -23.67 3.36
N GLU A 370 -11.41 -24.02 4.31
CA GLU A 370 -11.11 -24.03 5.76
C GLU A 370 -10.06 -25.09 6.15
N ALA A 371 -9.60 -25.92 5.21
CA ALA A 371 -8.54 -26.90 5.45
C ALA A 371 -7.13 -26.29 5.34
N LEU A 372 -7.00 -25.12 4.71
CA LEU A 372 -5.73 -24.39 4.63
C LEU A 372 -5.69 -23.26 5.66
N GLU A 373 -4.48 -22.96 6.11
CA GLU A 373 -4.19 -21.78 6.91
C GLU A 373 -3.11 -20.97 6.18
N GLN A 374 -2.92 -19.71 6.56
CA GLN A 374 -1.86 -18.87 5.99
C GLN A 374 -2.00 -18.71 4.46
N THR A 375 -3.22 -18.42 4.02
CA THR A 375 -3.53 -18.21 2.60
C THR A 375 -4.15 -16.83 2.32
N GLU A 376 -3.45 -16.00 1.57
CA GLU A 376 -3.81 -14.60 1.30
C GLU A 376 -3.81 -14.33 -0.22
N GLY A 377 -4.19 -13.13 -0.66
CA GLY A 377 -4.27 -12.83 -2.08
C GLY A 377 -5.35 -13.65 -2.76
N THR A 378 -6.53 -13.72 -2.14
CA THR A 378 -7.69 -14.45 -2.64
C THR A 378 -8.30 -13.71 -3.83
N LEU A 379 -7.91 -14.10 -5.04
CA LEU A 379 -8.14 -13.34 -6.28
C LEU A 379 -9.02 -14.10 -7.27
N LEU A 380 -10.12 -13.51 -7.72
CA LEU A 380 -10.84 -13.99 -8.91
C LEU A 380 -10.05 -13.62 -10.16
N GLN A 381 -9.79 -14.60 -11.02
CA GLN A 381 -9.03 -14.38 -12.24
C GLN A 381 -9.61 -15.11 -13.44
N ARG A 382 -9.61 -14.41 -14.58
CA ARG A 382 -10.04 -14.94 -15.86
C ARG A 382 -8.86 -15.56 -16.61
N PHE A 383 -9.05 -16.79 -17.06
CA PHE A 383 -8.14 -17.55 -17.91
C PHE A 383 -8.89 -18.00 -19.16
N GLY A 384 -8.69 -17.27 -20.26
CA GLY A 384 -9.49 -17.45 -21.46
C GLY A 384 -10.95 -17.05 -21.26
N GLU A 385 -11.85 -18.02 -21.41
CA GLU A 385 -13.29 -17.87 -21.13
C GLU A 385 -13.66 -18.33 -19.72
N ASP A 386 -12.75 -19.04 -19.05
CA ASP A 386 -12.99 -19.66 -17.75
C ASP A 386 -12.53 -18.76 -16.61
N TRP A 387 -13.11 -19.00 -15.43
CA TRP A 387 -12.84 -18.23 -14.22
C TRP A 387 -12.39 -19.14 -13.09
N PHE A 388 -11.38 -18.67 -12.38
CA PHE A 388 -10.74 -19.37 -11.30
C PHE A 388 -10.60 -18.46 -10.09
N LEU A 389 -10.57 -19.07 -8.92
CA LEU A 389 -10.12 -18.43 -7.70
C LEU A 389 -8.67 -18.85 -7.45
N LEU A 390 -7.81 -17.86 -7.26
CA LEU A 390 -6.41 -18.03 -6.91
C LEU A 390 -6.19 -17.63 -5.45
N ALA A 391 -5.22 -18.24 -4.80
CA ALA A 391 -4.70 -17.76 -3.52
C ALA A 391 -3.20 -18.03 -3.43
N SER A 392 -2.54 -17.38 -2.49
CA SER A 392 -1.20 -17.74 -2.02
C SER A 392 -1.33 -18.74 -0.88
N TYR A 393 -0.43 -19.70 -0.75
CA TYR A 393 -0.39 -20.60 0.39
C TYR A 393 1.02 -20.71 0.96
N ARG A 394 1.25 -20.03 2.08
CA ARG A 394 2.58 -19.87 2.68
C ARG A 394 3.18 -21.18 3.15
N ASP A 395 2.41 -22.03 3.82
CA ASP A 395 2.97 -23.23 4.47
C ASP A 395 3.49 -24.25 3.45
N ALA A 396 2.91 -24.31 2.24
CA ALA A 396 3.41 -25.17 1.15
C ALA A 396 4.19 -24.41 0.06
N ALA A 397 4.33 -23.08 0.19
CA ALA A 397 4.98 -22.21 -0.80
C ALA A 397 4.43 -22.42 -2.23
N GLU A 398 3.11 -22.40 -2.37
CA GLU A 398 2.41 -22.63 -3.63
C GLU A 398 1.27 -21.64 -3.85
N TYR A 399 0.77 -21.57 -5.09
CA TYR A 399 -0.36 -20.74 -5.47
C TYR A 399 -1.56 -21.61 -5.87
N PRO A 400 -2.39 -22.07 -4.91
CA PRO A 400 -3.50 -22.96 -5.22
C PRO A 400 -4.51 -22.33 -6.19
N VAL A 401 -5.06 -23.16 -7.07
CA VAL A 401 -6.07 -22.80 -8.07
C VAL A 401 -7.36 -23.55 -7.75
N TYR A 402 -8.47 -22.83 -7.72
CA TYR A 402 -9.80 -23.35 -7.40
C TYR A 402 -10.79 -23.07 -8.53
N ASP A 403 -11.80 -23.93 -8.68
CA ASP A 403 -13.01 -23.57 -9.44
C ASP A 403 -13.91 -22.60 -8.64
N LEU A 404 -14.97 -22.08 -9.28
CA LEU A 404 -15.93 -21.19 -8.62
C LEU A 404 -16.82 -21.91 -7.58
N GLY A 405 -16.66 -23.22 -7.36
CA GLY A 405 -17.22 -23.95 -6.23
C GLY A 405 -16.24 -24.06 -5.06
N VAL A 406 -15.09 -23.37 -5.12
CA VAL A 406 -14.00 -23.41 -4.13
C VAL A 406 -13.41 -24.82 -3.99
N ARG A 407 -13.47 -25.63 -5.05
CA ARG A 407 -12.77 -26.92 -5.09
C ARG A 407 -11.38 -26.73 -5.67
N ARG A 408 -10.37 -27.13 -4.91
CA ARG A 408 -8.96 -27.07 -5.34
C ARG A 408 -8.73 -27.98 -6.55
N LEU A 409 -8.13 -27.43 -7.60
CA LEU A 409 -7.83 -28.10 -8.87
C LEU A 409 -6.34 -28.43 -9.02
N GLY A 410 -5.47 -27.65 -8.38
CA GLY A 410 -4.01 -27.74 -8.47
C GLY A 410 -3.34 -26.50 -7.92
N ALA A 411 -2.21 -26.10 -8.51
CA ALA A 411 -1.50 -24.86 -8.21
C ALA A 411 -0.86 -24.29 -9.49
N LEU A 412 -0.63 -22.96 -9.53
CA LEU A 412 0.13 -22.33 -10.60
C LEU A 412 1.60 -22.78 -10.55
N CYS A 413 2.22 -22.94 -11.72
CA CYS A 413 3.66 -23.14 -11.80
C CYS A 413 4.36 -21.78 -11.87
N ALA A 414 4.70 -21.22 -10.71
CA ALA A 414 5.41 -19.94 -10.60
C ALA A 414 6.39 -19.97 -9.42
N PRO A 415 7.52 -19.26 -9.48
CA PRO A 415 8.39 -19.02 -8.33
C PRO A 415 7.61 -18.47 -7.14
N TYR A 416 7.79 -19.08 -5.97
CA TYR A 416 7.24 -18.60 -4.71
C TYR A 416 8.34 -17.91 -3.90
N GLY A 417 8.15 -16.62 -3.61
CA GLY A 417 9.09 -15.81 -2.84
C GLY A 417 8.99 -16.05 -1.33
N THR A 418 9.19 -14.98 -0.56
CA THR A 418 8.96 -14.96 0.90
C THR A 418 7.67 -14.22 1.22
N ASN A 419 7.26 -14.24 2.50
CA ASN A 419 5.97 -13.69 2.96
C ASN A 419 4.78 -14.47 2.37
N ILE A 420 3.72 -13.78 1.92
CA ILE A 420 2.49 -14.37 1.35
C ILE A 420 2.19 -13.69 0.00
N PRO A 421 3.00 -13.94 -1.05
CA PRO A 421 2.89 -13.29 -2.36
C PRO A 421 1.51 -13.42 -3.00
N HIS A 422 0.88 -12.32 -3.46
CA HIS A 422 -0.41 -12.38 -4.17
C HIS A 422 -0.25 -12.90 -5.61
N PRO A 423 -1.04 -13.88 -6.07
CA PRO A 423 -0.91 -14.46 -7.41
C PRO A 423 -1.68 -13.71 -8.50
N MET A 424 -1.39 -12.42 -8.72
CA MET A 424 -2.11 -11.60 -9.69
C MET A 424 -1.67 -11.90 -11.13
N ALA A 425 -2.22 -12.96 -11.72
CA ALA A 425 -1.93 -13.40 -13.09
C ALA A 425 -2.92 -12.82 -14.12
N VAL A 426 -2.47 -12.14 -15.18
CA VAL A 426 -3.35 -11.55 -16.20
C VAL A 426 -2.82 -11.77 -17.61
N HIS A 427 -3.73 -11.82 -18.58
CA HIS A 427 -3.38 -11.79 -19.99
C HIS A 427 -3.52 -10.36 -20.52
N ALA A 428 -2.41 -9.73 -20.87
CA ALA A 428 -2.35 -8.36 -21.37
C ALA A 428 -1.32 -8.26 -22.51
N ASP A 429 -1.67 -7.49 -23.55
CA ASP A 429 -0.84 -7.32 -24.75
C ASP A 429 -0.38 -8.65 -25.40
N GLY A 430 -1.32 -9.61 -25.49
CA GLY A 430 -1.07 -10.91 -26.10
C GLY A 430 -0.14 -11.83 -25.31
N ARG A 431 0.16 -11.51 -24.05
CA ARG A 431 1.07 -12.26 -23.18
C ARG A 431 0.48 -12.46 -21.80
N TRP A 432 0.94 -13.53 -21.15
CA TRP A 432 0.66 -13.76 -19.74
C TRP A 432 1.67 -13.01 -18.88
N TRP A 433 1.17 -12.34 -17.86
CA TRP A 433 1.93 -11.68 -16.81
C TRP A 433 1.45 -12.19 -15.47
N MET A 434 2.34 -12.24 -14.48
CA MET A 434 1.95 -12.35 -13.08
C MET A 434 2.69 -11.27 -12.31
N VAL A 435 1.96 -10.49 -11.54
CA VAL A 435 2.52 -9.48 -10.65
C VAL A 435 2.32 -9.98 -9.22
N THR A 436 3.40 -9.98 -8.44
CA THR A 436 3.40 -10.45 -7.06
C THR A 436 4.40 -9.64 -6.24
N PHE A 437 4.69 -10.04 -5.01
CA PHE A 437 5.68 -9.36 -4.18
C PHE A 437 6.46 -10.36 -3.33
N ASP A 438 7.44 -9.90 -2.56
CA ASP A 438 8.06 -10.72 -1.51
C ASP A 438 8.27 -9.98 -0.19
N GLY A 439 8.80 -10.69 0.80
CA GLY A 439 9.06 -10.16 2.14
C GLY A 439 10.39 -9.45 2.32
N THR A 440 11.02 -8.90 1.27
CA THR A 440 12.33 -8.24 1.43
C THR A 440 12.22 -7.00 2.34
N PRO A 441 12.90 -6.95 3.50
CA PRO A 441 12.71 -5.91 4.51
C PRO A 441 13.50 -4.63 4.20
N TRP A 442 13.05 -3.53 4.81
CA TRP A 442 13.71 -2.24 4.87
C TRP A 442 13.71 -1.71 6.31
N HIS A 443 14.87 -1.75 6.97
CA HIS A 443 15.03 -1.36 8.38
C HIS A 443 14.04 -1.98 9.36
N GLU A 444 13.64 -3.24 9.13
CA GLU A 444 12.70 -3.97 9.99
C GLU A 444 13.22 -4.06 11.44
N GLU A 445 14.54 -4.11 11.65
CA GLU A 445 15.17 -4.11 12.96
C GLU A 445 14.86 -2.85 13.80
N ALA A 446 14.65 -1.72 13.14
CA ALA A 446 14.38 -0.43 13.79
C ALA A 446 12.88 -0.07 13.76
N LEU A 447 12.17 -0.50 12.72
CA LEU A 447 10.79 -0.08 12.45
C LEU A 447 9.74 -1.13 12.82
N GLY A 448 10.17 -2.38 13.02
CA GLY A 448 9.30 -3.53 13.21
C GLY A 448 8.76 -4.08 11.88
N TYR A 449 8.00 -5.17 11.97
CA TYR A 449 7.37 -5.81 10.80
C TYR A 449 6.46 -4.84 10.05
N GLY A 450 6.43 -4.97 8.72
CA GLY A 450 5.55 -4.22 7.82
C GLY A 450 6.29 -3.31 6.84
N THR A 451 7.60 -3.11 7.02
CA THR A 451 8.46 -2.33 6.14
C THR A 451 9.13 -3.18 5.05
N HIS A 452 8.36 -4.01 4.35
CA HIS A 452 8.89 -4.92 3.33
C HIS A 452 8.10 -4.85 2.03
N GLY A 453 8.69 -5.38 0.95
CA GLY A 453 8.02 -5.56 -0.32
C GLY A 453 8.88 -5.18 -1.51
N ASP A 454 9.39 -6.16 -2.24
CA ASP A 454 9.79 -5.94 -3.63
C ASP A 454 8.67 -6.43 -4.54
N LEU A 455 8.22 -5.60 -5.49
CA LEU A 455 7.24 -6.04 -6.50
C LEU A 455 7.95 -6.91 -7.52
N VAL A 456 7.46 -8.13 -7.72
CA VAL A 456 8.03 -9.10 -8.67
C VAL A 456 7.12 -9.21 -9.88
N VAL A 457 7.68 -9.06 -11.07
CA VAL A 457 6.96 -9.21 -12.34
C VAL A 457 7.46 -10.47 -13.03
N LEU A 458 6.54 -11.37 -13.34
CA LEU A 458 6.80 -12.62 -14.04
C LEU A 458 6.10 -12.65 -15.39
N ALA A 459 6.76 -13.26 -16.38
CA ALA A 459 6.16 -13.55 -17.68
C ALA A 459 5.70 -15.00 -17.72
N GLY A 460 4.45 -15.22 -18.16
CA GLY A 460 3.87 -16.54 -18.32
C GLY A 460 4.05 -17.10 -19.73
N ARG A 461 4.25 -18.40 -19.83
CA ARG A 461 4.27 -19.16 -21.08
C ARG A 461 3.23 -20.27 -21.04
N ALA A 462 2.45 -20.37 -22.11
CA ALA A 462 1.66 -21.55 -22.39
C ALA A 462 2.57 -22.72 -22.80
N PRO A 463 2.15 -23.98 -22.55
CA PRO A 463 2.91 -25.12 -23.04
C PRO A 463 3.04 -25.06 -24.55
N SER A 464 4.22 -25.45 -25.07
CA SER A 464 4.31 -25.78 -26.49
C SER A 464 3.40 -26.95 -26.82
N ALA A 465 2.94 -27.07 -28.07
CA ALA A 465 2.12 -28.20 -28.53
C ALA A 465 2.74 -29.58 -28.22
N ARG A 466 4.08 -29.65 -28.10
CA ARG A 466 4.82 -30.84 -27.68
C ARG A 466 4.70 -31.10 -26.18
N GLY A 467 4.76 -30.07 -25.35
CA GLY A 467 4.56 -30.17 -23.90
C GLY A 467 3.12 -30.56 -23.51
N THR A 468 2.12 -30.15 -24.30
CA THR A 468 0.73 -30.58 -24.09
C THR A 468 0.53 -32.08 -24.35
N LEU A 469 1.27 -32.66 -25.31
CA LEU A 469 1.25 -34.10 -25.58
C LEU A 469 1.97 -34.90 -24.48
N ASP A 470 3.09 -34.40 -23.97
CA ASP A 470 3.84 -35.04 -22.88
C ASP A 470 3.10 -34.98 -21.53
N ALA A 471 2.29 -33.95 -21.29
CA ALA A 471 1.46 -33.83 -20.08
C ALA A 471 0.12 -34.62 -20.15
N ALA A 472 -0.26 -35.06 -21.35
CA ALA A 472 -1.47 -35.86 -21.57
C ALA A 472 -1.20 -37.38 -21.62
N ALA A 473 0.08 -37.77 -21.66
CA ALA A 473 0.57 -39.15 -21.53
C ALA A 473 0.85 -39.48 -20.06
#